data_AF-A0A959C9I1-F1
#
_entry.id   AF-A0A959C9I1-F1
#
_cell.length_a   1.000
_cell.length_b   1.000
_cell.length_c   1.000
_cell.angle_alpha   90.00
_cell.angle_beta   90.00
_cell.angle_gamma   90.00
#
_symmetry.space_group_name_H-M   'P 1'
#
loop_
_entity.id
_entity.type
_entity.pdbx_description
1 polymer ?
#
loop_
_entity_poly.entity_id
_entity_poly.type
_entity_poly.pdbx_seq_one_letter_code
_entity_poly.pdbx_strand_id
1 'polypeptide(L)'
;DGDDIIDEYQCFAKGWKASANFHEFAFGLAHKGDYLYAALATAIMPGGASARPQIVDRGKVVQISLKDGSIEFVARGLRTPDGVGLGPDGELFVADNQGDWLPSSKILHVRPGAFFGSFSVDSINVANLPVQPPVVWLPQDEIGNSPTQPAPLNDGPYKGQLIFGDVCYGGLQRTFVEKVNGEYQGCVFMFTQGLEG
;
A
#
# COMPACT_ATOMS: atom_id res chain seq x y z
N ASP A 1 27.01 -9.38 17.44
CA ASP A 1 28.49 -9.58 17.61
C ASP A 1 29.08 -10.61 16.60
N GLY A 2 28.57 -10.60 15.36
CA GLY A 2 28.97 -11.56 14.31
C GLY A 2 28.23 -12.91 14.38
N ASP A 3 27.19 -13.02 15.20
CA ASP A 3 26.36 -14.21 15.41
C ASP A 3 25.10 -14.27 14.51
N ASP A 4 24.95 -13.32 13.59
CA ASP A 4 23.77 -13.13 12.74
C ASP A 4 22.46 -12.88 13.51
N ILE A 5 22.55 -12.52 14.80
CA ILE A 5 21.42 -12.11 15.64
C ILE A 5 21.48 -10.60 15.85
N ILE A 6 20.31 -9.98 15.94
CA ILE A 6 20.20 -8.56 16.24
C ILE A 6 20.54 -8.31 17.72
N ASP A 7 21.54 -7.46 17.95
CA ASP A 7 22.04 -7.12 19.29
C ASP A 7 21.17 -6.07 20.00
N GLU A 8 20.56 -5.15 19.25
CA GLU A 8 19.87 -3.97 19.80
C GLU A 8 18.57 -3.66 19.07
N TYR A 9 17.54 -3.27 19.84
CA TYR A 9 16.28 -2.78 19.33
C TYR A 9 16.07 -1.34 19.78
N GLN A 10 15.86 -0.44 18.82
CA GLN A 10 15.55 0.96 19.09
C GLN A 10 14.22 1.35 18.47
N CYS A 11 13.40 2.08 19.23
CA CYS A 11 12.20 2.72 18.69
C CYS A 11 12.60 4.02 17.98
N PHE A 12 12.79 3.93 16.66
CA PHE A 12 13.15 5.09 15.84
C PHE A 12 11.98 6.06 15.64
N ALA A 13 10.78 5.53 15.39
CA ALA A 13 9.58 6.34 15.15
C ALA A 13 8.37 5.74 15.85
N LYS A 14 7.47 6.63 16.28
CA LYS A 14 6.18 6.33 16.91
C LYS A 14 5.22 7.49 16.63
N GLY A 15 3.94 7.33 16.96
CA GLY A 15 2.97 8.42 16.93
C GLY A 15 1.69 8.10 16.16
N TRP A 16 1.60 6.93 15.55
CA TRP A 16 0.34 6.38 15.05
C TRP A 16 -0.25 5.39 16.06
N LYS A 17 -1.57 5.40 16.19
CA LYS A 17 -2.32 4.50 17.05
C LYS A 17 -2.62 3.17 16.36
N ALA A 18 -2.82 2.14 17.16
CA ALA A 18 -3.34 0.84 16.77
C ALA A 18 -4.12 0.24 17.96
N SER A 19 -4.98 -0.74 17.68
CA SER A 19 -5.69 -1.57 18.64
C SER A 19 -5.15 -3.01 18.60
N ALA A 20 -5.76 -3.88 19.38
CA ALA A 20 -5.51 -5.32 19.32
C ALA A 20 -6.26 -6.02 18.16
N ASN A 21 -6.88 -5.28 17.23
CA ASN A 21 -7.52 -5.88 16.08
C ASN A 21 -6.49 -6.63 15.23
N PHE A 22 -6.80 -7.88 14.88
CA PHE A 22 -5.89 -8.79 14.18
C PHE A 22 -5.48 -8.32 12.78
N HIS A 23 -6.12 -7.28 12.25
CA HIS A 23 -5.91 -6.80 10.88
C HIS A 23 -5.23 -5.42 10.80
N GLU A 24 -4.88 -4.79 11.94
CA GLU A 24 -4.26 -3.47 11.99
C GLU A 24 -2.73 -3.51 11.86
N PHE A 25 -2.24 -4.05 10.75
CA PHE A 25 -0.80 -4.12 10.42
C PHE A 25 -0.21 -2.80 9.90
N ALA A 26 1.10 -2.63 10.02
CA ALA A 26 1.86 -1.60 9.32
C ALA A 26 2.73 -2.28 8.24
N PHE A 27 2.59 -1.85 7.00
CA PHE A 27 3.29 -2.43 5.84
C PHE A 27 4.33 -1.46 5.28
N GLY A 28 5.46 -1.97 4.82
CA GLY A 28 6.63 -1.17 4.40
C GLY A 28 7.94 -1.82 4.87
N LEU A 29 9.05 -1.10 4.94
CA LEU A 29 9.24 0.36 4.80
C LEU A 29 9.84 0.73 3.43
N ALA A 30 9.22 1.71 2.74
CA ALA A 30 9.83 2.32 1.56
C ALA A 30 10.70 3.52 1.97
N HIS A 31 11.92 3.61 1.46
CA HIS A 31 12.83 4.74 1.69
C HIS A 31 12.84 5.67 0.47
N LYS A 32 12.50 6.95 0.64
CA LYS A 32 12.57 7.98 -0.41
C LYS A 32 13.13 9.29 0.17
N GLY A 33 14.34 9.66 -0.27
CA GLY A 33 15.02 10.87 0.20
C GLY A 33 15.30 10.81 1.70
N ASP A 34 14.88 11.84 2.43
CA ASP A 34 15.06 11.94 3.89
C ASP A 34 13.91 11.30 4.69
N TYR A 35 13.12 10.42 4.06
CA TYR A 35 11.90 9.88 4.65
C TYR A 35 11.74 8.37 4.44
N LEU A 36 11.17 7.71 5.43
CA LEU A 36 10.58 6.37 5.30
C LEU A 36 9.06 6.47 5.16
N TYR A 37 8.45 5.48 4.52
CA TYR A 37 7.00 5.41 4.34
C TYR A 37 6.48 4.03 4.73
N ALA A 38 5.35 4.02 5.41
CA ALA A 38 4.60 2.81 5.73
C ALA A 38 3.09 3.03 5.46
N ALA A 39 2.37 1.96 5.19
CA ALA A 39 0.93 1.95 5.00
C ALA A 39 0.25 1.25 6.18
N LEU A 40 -0.77 1.88 6.76
CA LEU A 40 -1.46 1.41 7.96
C LEU A 40 -2.82 0.83 7.60
N ALA A 41 -3.03 -0.47 7.80
CA ALA A 41 -4.30 -1.14 7.52
C ALA A 41 -5.44 -0.76 8.49
N THR A 42 -6.68 -0.89 8.05
CA THR A 42 -7.87 -0.69 8.89
C THR A 42 -8.17 -1.93 9.73
N ALA A 43 -8.91 -1.75 10.82
CA ALA A 43 -9.47 -2.85 11.60
C ALA A 43 -10.58 -3.56 10.83
N ILE A 44 -10.53 -4.89 10.81
CA ILE A 44 -11.49 -5.75 10.13
C ILE A 44 -12.23 -6.61 11.15
N MET A 45 -13.54 -6.78 10.95
CA MET A 45 -14.38 -7.70 11.72
C MET A 45 -14.36 -9.09 11.09
N PRO A 46 -14.62 -10.17 11.85
CA PRO A 46 -14.87 -11.49 11.27
C PRO A 46 -15.91 -11.39 10.14
N GLY A 47 -15.58 -11.95 8.97
CA GLY A 47 -16.40 -11.83 7.75
C GLY A 47 -16.02 -10.66 6.82
N GLY A 48 -14.97 -9.88 7.13
CA GLY A 48 -14.35 -8.96 6.18
C GLY A 48 -14.91 -7.53 6.16
N ALA A 49 -15.93 -7.23 6.98
CA ALA A 49 -16.46 -5.88 7.15
C ALA A 49 -15.48 -4.96 7.90
N SER A 50 -15.42 -3.68 7.56
CA SER A 50 -14.62 -2.72 8.33
C SER A 50 -15.20 -2.55 9.72
N ALA A 51 -14.36 -2.55 10.76
CA ALA A 51 -14.77 -2.12 12.09
C ALA A 51 -15.25 -0.66 12.07
N ARG A 52 -16.20 -0.32 12.95
CA ARG A 52 -16.73 1.04 13.11
C ARG A 52 -16.84 1.37 14.61
N PRO A 53 -16.19 2.43 15.10
CA PRO A 53 -15.28 3.34 14.37
C PRO A 53 -13.92 2.69 14.04
N GLN A 54 -13.23 3.26 13.05
CA GLN A 54 -11.79 3.02 12.84
C GLN A 54 -10.97 3.90 13.79
N ILE A 55 -9.79 3.43 14.21
CA ILE A 55 -8.83 4.30 14.87
C ILE A 55 -8.38 5.39 13.87
N VAL A 56 -8.30 6.63 14.35
CA VAL A 56 -8.07 7.83 13.52
C VAL A 56 -6.83 7.77 12.63
N ASP A 57 -5.80 7.03 13.02
CA ASP A 57 -4.52 6.95 12.28
C ASP A 57 -4.48 5.83 11.24
N ARG A 58 -5.49 4.95 11.22
CA ARG A 58 -5.53 3.76 10.36
C ARG A 58 -6.07 4.09 8.97
N GLY A 59 -5.75 3.25 8.00
CA GLY A 59 -6.11 3.45 6.59
C GLY A 59 -5.34 4.60 5.94
N LYS A 60 -4.12 4.87 6.40
CA LYS A 60 -3.28 6.01 5.99
C LYS A 60 -1.88 5.58 5.58
N VAL A 61 -1.25 6.38 4.73
CA VAL A 61 0.20 6.31 4.50
C VAL A 61 0.87 7.26 5.48
N VAL A 62 1.77 6.73 6.30
CA VAL A 62 2.62 7.51 7.20
C VAL A 62 3.98 7.75 6.55
N GLN A 63 4.41 9.00 6.54
CA GLN A 63 5.77 9.43 6.24
C GLN A 63 6.51 9.64 7.56
N ILE A 64 7.77 9.21 7.62
CA ILE A 64 8.61 9.25 8.81
C ILE A 64 9.91 9.96 8.44
N SER A 65 10.21 11.05 9.13
CA SER A 65 11.45 11.83 8.97
C SER A 65 12.66 11.03 9.45
N LEU A 66 13.68 10.86 8.61
CA LEU A 66 14.95 10.25 9.01
C LEU A 66 15.76 11.12 9.95
N LYS A 67 15.44 12.42 10.04
CA LYS A 67 16.15 13.37 10.89
C LYS A 67 15.89 13.12 12.38
N ASP A 68 14.65 12.78 12.74
CA ASP A 68 14.19 12.78 14.13
C ASP A 68 13.04 11.79 14.42
N GLY A 69 12.63 10.98 13.45
CA GLY A 69 11.52 10.02 13.62
C GLY A 69 10.14 10.67 13.71
N SER A 70 10.02 11.97 13.46
CA SER A 70 8.72 12.65 13.38
C SER A 70 7.88 12.13 12.22
N ILE A 71 6.56 12.15 12.38
CA ILE A 71 5.64 11.53 11.41
C ILE A 71 4.63 12.52 10.85
N GLU A 72 4.21 12.26 9.61
CA GLU A 72 3.08 12.91 8.96
C GLU A 72 2.22 11.88 8.22
N PHE A 73 0.91 12.08 8.16
CA PHE A 73 0.02 11.27 7.32
C PHE A 73 -0.18 11.94 5.96
N VAL A 74 0.44 11.37 4.92
CA VAL A 74 0.49 11.99 3.59
C VAL A 74 -0.69 11.60 2.69
N ALA A 75 -1.29 10.44 2.90
CA ALA A 75 -2.45 9.97 2.14
C ALA A 75 -3.37 9.10 3.01
N ARG A 76 -4.63 8.91 2.59
CA ARG A 76 -5.66 8.21 3.37
C ARG A 76 -6.66 7.44 2.51
N GLY A 77 -7.53 6.67 3.16
CA GLY A 77 -8.57 5.90 2.50
C GLY A 77 -8.08 4.53 2.01
N LEU A 78 -7.02 3.99 2.61
CA LEU A 78 -6.62 2.60 2.43
C LEU A 78 -7.50 1.67 3.25
N ARG A 79 -7.70 0.43 2.80
CA ARG A 79 -8.40 -0.60 3.58
C ARG A 79 -7.42 -1.56 4.23
N THR A 80 -6.72 -2.32 3.41
CA THR A 80 -5.82 -3.41 3.80
C THR A 80 -4.65 -3.40 2.83
N PRO A 81 -3.78 -2.38 2.91
CA PRO A 81 -2.60 -2.29 2.07
C PRO A 81 -1.68 -3.45 2.38
N ASP A 82 -0.98 -4.00 1.39
CA ASP A 82 0.04 -5.04 1.60
C ASP A 82 1.37 -4.62 0.96
N GLY A 83 1.78 -3.40 1.31
CA GLY A 83 3.09 -2.88 0.94
C GLY A 83 3.04 -1.47 0.37
N VAL A 84 4.17 -0.80 0.54
CA VAL A 84 4.48 0.50 -0.05
C VAL A 84 5.87 0.39 -0.66
N GLY A 85 6.04 0.87 -1.88
CA GLY A 85 7.32 0.76 -2.58
C GLY A 85 7.51 1.85 -3.61
N LEU A 86 8.71 1.88 -4.19
CA LEU A 86 9.06 2.86 -5.21
C LEU A 86 8.81 2.29 -6.61
N GLY A 87 8.30 3.14 -7.48
CA GLY A 87 8.26 2.87 -8.90
C GLY A 87 9.54 3.27 -9.64
N PRO A 88 9.58 3.05 -10.95
CA PRO A 88 10.79 3.23 -11.77
C PRO A 88 11.34 4.65 -11.82
N ASP A 89 10.49 5.64 -11.54
CA ASP A 89 10.85 7.06 -11.46
C ASP A 89 10.95 7.58 -10.01
N GLY A 90 11.01 6.68 -9.03
CA GLY A 90 11.16 7.02 -7.61
C GLY A 90 9.88 7.53 -6.95
N GLU A 91 8.74 7.45 -7.63
CA GLU A 91 7.43 7.76 -7.05
C GLU A 91 6.92 6.61 -6.16
N LEU A 92 6.08 6.94 -5.18
CA LEU A 92 5.58 5.96 -4.21
C LEU A 92 4.31 5.29 -4.71
N PHE A 93 4.23 3.98 -4.53
CA PHE A 93 3.06 3.18 -4.86
C PHE A 93 2.64 2.30 -3.69
N VAL A 94 1.33 2.05 -3.58
CA VAL A 94 0.73 1.15 -2.59
C VAL A 94 -0.14 0.13 -3.33
N ALA A 95 -0.05 -1.12 -2.92
CA ALA A 95 -1.01 -2.14 -3.27
C ALA A 95 -2.04 -2.25 -2.13
N ASP A 96 -3.33 -2.12 -2.45
CA ASP A 96 -4.41 -2.15 -1.45
C ASP A 96 -5.45 -3.22 -1.79
N ASN A 97 -5.80 -4.06 -0.81
CA ASN A 97 -6.68 -5.21 -1.05
C ASN A 97 -8.16 -4.81 -1.04
N GLN A 98 -8.94 -5.52 -1.84
CA GLN A 98 -10.41 -5.44 -1.95
C GLN A 98 -11.15 -5.76 -0.65
N GLY A 99 -12.38 -5.27 -0.56
CA GLY A 99 -13.38 -5.65 0.43
C GLY A 99 -14.36 -4.50 0.68
N ASP A 100 -14.78 -4.30 1.93
CA ASP A 100 -15.66 -3.18 2.28
C ASP A 100 -15.12 -1.84 1.72
N TRP A 101 -15.97 -1.10 1.00
CA TRP A 101 -15.68 0.10 0.18
C TRP A 101 -14.80 -0.09 -1.07
N LEU A 102 -14.05 -1.19 -1.19
CA LEU A 102 -13.09 -1.41 -2.27
C LEU A 102 -13.52 -2.60 -3.13
N PRO A 103 -14.07 -2.37 -4.34
CA PRO A 103 -14.64 -3.47 -5.14
C PRO A 103 -13.61 -4.49 -5.65
N SER A 104 -12.35 -4.10 -5.73
CA SER A 104 -11.25 -4.92 -6.25
C SER A 104 -9.92 -4.40 -5.68
N SER A 105 -8.89 -5.26 -5.68
CA SER A 105 -7.53 -4.88 -5.33
C SER A 105 -7.01 -3.83 -6.31
N LYS A 106 -6.06 -3.00 -5.90
CA LYS A 106 -5.57 -1.90 -6.76
C LYS A 106 -4.14 -1.49 -6.47
N ILE A 107 -3.48 -0.97 -7.50
CA ILE A 107 -2.23 -0.23 -7.37
C ILE A 107 -2.53 1.27 -7.38
N LEU A 108 -1.99 1.97 -6.39
CA LEU A 108 -2.23 3.38 -6.12
C LEU A 108 -0.92 4.14 -6.23
N HIS A 109 -0.92 5.31 -6.86
CA HIS A 109 0.17 6.29 -6.73
C HIS A 109 -0.07 7.13 -5.47
N VAL A 110 0.93 7.20 -4.60
CA VAL A 110 0.85 7.99 -3.37
C VAL A 110 1.29 9.42 -3.65
N ARG A 111 0.37 10.36 -3.41
CA ARG A 111 0.65 11.80 -3.40
C ARG A 111 0.05 12.48 -2.16
N PRO A 112 0.63 13.61 -1.70
CA PRO A 112 0.08 14.35 -0.58
C PRO A 112 -1.40 14.69 -0.75
N GLY A 113 -2.21 14.39 0.26
CA GLY A 113 -3.64 14.66 0.28
C GLY A 113 -4.52 13.64 -0.45
N ALA A 114 -3.94 12.61 -1.09
CA ALA A 114 -4.70 11.61 -1.81
C ALA A 114 -5.71 10.88 -0.91
N PHE A 115 -6.92 10.69 -1.44
CA PHE A 115 -7.94 9.83 -0.85
C PHE A 115 -8.23 8.64 -1.76
N PHE A 116 -8.00 7.44 -1.25
CA PHE A 116 -8.08 6.21 -2.04
C PHE A 116 -9.45 5.51 -1.97
N GLY A 117 -10.46 6.12 -1.36
CA GLY A 117 -11.85 5.66 -1.49
C GLY A 117 -12.36 4.69 -0.43
N SER A 118 -11.60 4.34 0.61
CA SER A 118 -12.16 3.69 1.80
C SER A 118 -12.83 4.72 2.71
N PHE A 119 -14.16 4.81 2.66
CA PHE A 119 -14.94 5.75 3.49
C PHE A 119 -15.15 5.27 4.94
N SER A 120 -14.65 4.08 5.31
CA SER A 120 -14.56 3.69 6.72
C SER A 120 -13.45 4.46 7.46
N VAL A 121 -12.48 5.01 6.73
CA VAL A 121 -11.34 5.77 7.27
C VAL A 121 -11.76 7.20 7.53
N ASP A 122 -11.86 7.60 8.81
CA ASP A 122 -12.21 8.96 9.20
C ASP A 122 -13.48 9.46 8.47
N SER A 123 -14.55 8.67 8.57
CA SER A 123 -15.75 8.75 7.73
C SER A 123 -16.38 10.15 7.63
N ILE A 124 -16.27 10.96 8.70
CA ILE A 124 -16.78 12.33 8.71
C ILE A 124 -15.92 13.23 7.81
N ASN A 125 -14.60 13.15 7.92
CA ASN A 125 -13.70 14.05 7.20
C ASN A 125 -13.47 13.62 5.75
N VAL A 126 -13.68 12.34 5.42
CA VAL A 126 -13.50 11.84 4.05
C VAL A 126 -14.77 11.82 3.21
N ALA A 127 -15.95 12.08 3.80
CA ALA A 127 -17.26 11.92 3.15
C ALA A 127 -17.38 12.64 1.78
N ASN A 128 -16.71 13.78 1.63
CA ASN A 128 -16.78 14.61 0.42
C ASN A 128 -15.43 14.76 -0.28
N LEU A 129 -14.41 13.98 0.11
CA LEU A 129 -13.11 14.05 -0.56
C LEU A 129 -13.20 13.40 -1.95
N PRO A 130 -12.58 14.02 -2.98
CA PRO A 130 -12.51 13.39 -4.29
C PRO A 130 -11.66 12.12 -4.20
N VAL A 131 -12.22 11.01 -4.69
CA VAL A 131 -11.48 9.75 -4.78
C VAL A 131 -10.45 9.87 -5.90
N GLN A 132 -9.18 9.62 -5.55
CA GLN A 132 -8.13 9.46 -6.55
C GLN A 132 -8.34 8.11 -7.25
N PRO A 133 -8.43 8.10 -8.59
CA PRO A 133 -8.46 6.85 -9.35
C PRO A 133 -7.21 6.01 -9.07
N PRO A 134 -7.32 4.67 -9.03
CA PRO A 134 -6.13 3.84 -9.01
C PRO A 134 -5.38 3.94 -10.33
N VAL A 135 -4.09 3.61 -10.27
CA VAL A 135 -3.25 3.43 -11.47
C VAL A 135 -3.78 2.25 -12.28
N VAL A 136 -4.13 1.17 -11.59
CA VAL A 136 -4.76 -0.01 -12.17
C VAL A 136 -5.60 -0.73 -11.12
N TRP A 137 -6.78 -1.22 -11.50
CA TRP A 137 -7.55 -2.20 -10.74
C TRP A 137 -7.02 -3.61 -11.05
N LEU A 138 -6.97 -4.47 -10.05
CA LEU A 138 -6.50 -5.84 -10.17
C LEU A 138 -7.72 -6.76 -10.20
N PRO A 139 -8.03 -7.38 -11.35
CA PRO A 139 -9.10 -8.35 -11.47
C PRO A 139 -9.00 -9.41 -10.37
N GLN A 140 -10.04 -9.46 -9.54
CA GLN A 140 -10.18 -10.39 -8.44
C GLN A 140 -10.26 -11.82 -9.00
N ASP A 141 -9.60 -12.76 -8.34
CA ASP A 141 -9.51 -14.18 -8.66
C ASP A 141 -8.84 -14.50 -10.01
N GLU A 142 -8.31 -13.48 -10.70
CA GLU A 142 -7.60 -13.64 -11.98
C GLU A 142 -6.17 -13.11 -11.92
N ILE A 143 -5.95 -11.91 -11.38
CA ILE A 143 -4.62 -11.27 -11.35
C ILE A 143 -4.13 -11.00 -9.94
N GLY A 144 -4.99 -10.50 -9.04
CA GLY A 144 -4.56 -10.13 -7.71
C GLY A 144 -5.68 -10.09 -6.68
N ASN A 145 -5.47 -10.81 -5.59
CA ASN A 145 -6.35 -10.92 -4.42
C ASN A 145 -5.73 -10.33 -3.16
N SER A 146 -4.41 -10.44 -3.05
CA SER A 146 -3.63 -9.88 -1.95
C SER A 146 -2.27 -9.45 -2.51
N PRO A 147 -2.27 -8.39 -3.36
CA PRO A 147 -1.06 -7.90 -4.01
C PRO A 147 -0.07 -7.34 -3.01
N THR A 148 1.17 -7.81 -3.06
CA THR A 148 2.26 -7.42 -2.17
C THR A 148 2.93 -6.12 -2.62
N GLN A 149 4.02 -5.75 -1.95
CA GLN A 149 4.77 -4.52 -2.18
C GLN A 149 5.14 -4.32 -3.66
N PRO A 150 4.71 -3.21 -4.28
CA PRO A 150 5.16 -2.82 -5.61
C PRO A 150 6.66 -2.51 -5.59
N ALA A 151 7.38 -3.00 -6.59
CA ALA A 151 8.80 -2.73 -6.79
C ALA A 151 9.07 -2.39 -8.28
N PRO A 152 10.17 -1.68 -8.59
CA PRO A 152 10.46 -1.33 -9.96
C PRO A 152 11.20 -2.47 -10.68
N LEU A 153 10.83 -2.73 -11.93
CA LEU A 153 11.67 -3.47 -12.87
C LEU A 153 12.64 -2.50 -13.53
N ASN A 154 13.92 -2.59 -13.15
CA ASN A 154 14.98 -1.68 -13.61
C ASN A 154 15.74 -2.20 -14.84
N ASP A 155 15.66 -3.51 -15.10
CA ASP A 155 16.47 -4.21 -16.08
C ASP A 155 15.62 -5.08 -17.02
N GLY A 156 16.16 -5.36 -18.20
CA GLY A 156 15.54 -6.25 -19.19
C GLY A 156 14.38 -5.61 -19.98
N PRO A 157 13.59 -6.44 -20.69
CA PRO A 157 12.57 -5.95 -21.64
C PRO A 157 11.38 -5.25 -20.98
N TYR A 158 11.19 -5.43 -19.67
CA TYR A 158 10.11 -4.82 -18.89
C TYR A 158 10.60 -3.64 -18.04
N LYS A 159 11.80 -3.12 -18.33
CA LYS A 159 12.34 -1.93 -17.67
C LYS A 159 11.32 -0.79 -17.71
N GLY A 160 11.12 -0.15 -16.56
CA GLY A 160 10.14 0.94 -16.43
C GLY A 160 8.73 0.49 -16.05
N GLN A 161 8.53 -0.78 -15.74
CA GLN A 161 7.27 -1.31 -15.17
C GLN A 161 7.40 -1.54 -13.66
N LEU A 162 6.27 -1.71 -13.00
CA LEU A 162 6.22 -2.24 -11.65
C LEU A 162 6.13 -3.77 -11.69
N ILE A 163 6.61 -4.41 -10.64
CA ILE A 163 6.39 -5.81 -10.31
C ILE A 163 5.86 -5.91 -8.87
N PHE A 164 4.98 -6.88 -8.62
CA PHE A 164 4.52 -7.25 -7.29
C PHE A 164 4.25 -8.76 -7.28
N GLY A 165 4.11 -9.34 -6.10
CA GLY A 165 3.64 -10.72 -5.92
C GLY A 165 2.20 -10.74 -5.40
N ASP A 166 1.64 -11.92 -5.19
CA ASP A 166 0.32 -12.08 -4.56
C ASP A 166 0.37 -13.12 -3.43
N VAL A 167 -0.13 -12.79 -2.25
CA VAL A 167 -0.11 -13.70 -1.09
C VAL A 167 -1.09 -14.86 -1.25
N CYS A 168 -2.21 -14.66 -1.95
CA CYS A 168 -3.26 -15.66 -2.08
C CYS A 168 -2.82 -16.78 -3.04
N TYR A 169 -2.38 -16.42 -4.24
CA TYR A 169 -2.07 -17.41 -5.30
C TYR A 169 -0.58 -17.60 -5.55
N GLY A 170 0.27 -16.73 -5.00
CA GLY A 170 1.68 -16.67 -5.32
C GLY A 170 1.93 -16.08 -6.71
N GLY A 171 3.15 -16.32 -7.21
CA GLY A 171 3.58 -15.80 -8.50
C GLY A 171 3.89 -14.30 -8.48
N LEU A 172 4.26 -13.79 -9.65
CA LEU A 172 4.60 -12.40 -9.89
C LEU A 172 3.71 -11.83 -10.99
N GLN A 173 3.45 -10.55 -10.88
CA GLN A 173 2.56 -9.75 -11.70
C GLN A 173 3.29 -8.47 -12.04
N ARG A 174 3.10 -7.96 -13.25
CA ARG A 174 3.73 -6.73 -13.68
C ARG A 174 2.69 -5.69 -14.07
N THR A 175 2.95 -4.43 -13.74
CA THR A 175 2.09 -3.31 -14.11
C THR A 175 2.86 -2.37 -15.01
N PHE A 176 2.38 -2.19 -16.23
CA PHE A 176 2.81 -1.06 -17.05
C PHE A 176 2.19 0.21 -16.47
N VAL A 177 3.02 1.24 -16.28
CA VAL A 177 2.58 2.54 -15.76
C VAL A 177 3.07 3.64 -16.68
N GLU A 178 2.23 4.64 -16.89
CA GLU A 178 2.58 5.86 -17.61
C GLU A 178 1.94 7.09 -16.94
N LYS A 179 2.53 8.26 -17.16
CA LYS A 179 1.96 9.55 -16.74
C LYS A 179 1.27 10.22 -17.93
N VAL A 180 -0.03 10.46 -17.81
CA VAL A 180 -0.81 11.26 -18.77
C VAL A 180 -1.38 12.46 -18.04
N ASN A 181 -1.02 13.67 -18.51
CA ASN A 181 -1.41 14.93 -17.89
C ASN A 181 -1.07 15.02 -16.39
N GLY A 182 0.03 14.38 -15.97
CA GLY A 182 0.49 14.38 -14.58
C GLY A 182 -0.16 13.33 -13.67
N GLU A 183 -1.09 12.53 -14.17
CA GLU A 183 -1.71 11.43 -13.42
C GLU A 183 -1.20 10.09 -13.94
N TYR A 184 -1.02 9.12 -13.04
CA TYR A 184 -0.64 7.77 -13.42
C TYR A 184 -1.84 6.96 -13.89
N GLN A 185 -1.65 6.22 -14.97
CA GLN A 185 -2.54 5.17 -15.44
C GLN A 185 -1.71 3.95 -15.85
N GLY A 186 -2.36 2.80 -15.99
CA GLY A 186 -1.65 1.59 -16.33
C GLY A 186 -2.53 0.42 -16.71
N CYS A 187 -1.86 -0.70 -16.97
CA CYS A 187 -2.47 -2.00 -17.17
C CYS A 187 -1.61 -3.06 -16.49
N VAL A 188 -2.27 -4.13 -16.02
CA VAL A 188 -1.62 -5.20 -15.27
C VAL A 188 -1.60 -6.48 -16.10
N PHE A 189 -0.53 -7.24 -15.93
CA PHE A 189 -0.32 -8.51 -16.61
C PHE A 189 0.10 -9.56 -15.58
N MET A 190 -0.45 -10.76 -15.69
CA MET A 190 0.19 -11.94 -15.11
C MET A 190 1.60 -12.08 -15.68
N PHE A 191 2.59 -12.43 -14.84
CA PHE A 191 3.97 -12.54 -15.29
C PHE A 191 4.56 -13.93 -15.06
N THR A 192 4.37 -14.50 -13.87
CA THR A 192 4.67 -15.91 -13.61
C THR A 192 3.41 -16.62 -13.15
N GLN A 193 3.37 -17.94 -13.31
CA GLN A 193 2.31 -18.74 -12.69
C GLN A 193 2.41 -18.66 -11.16
N GLY A 194 1.26 -18.72 -10.50
CA GLY A 194 1.16 -18.88 -9.06
C GLY A 194 1.66 -20.25 -8.59
N LEU A 195 1.67 -20.45 -7.26
CA LEU A 195 1.97 -21.74 -6.65
C LEU A 195 0.73 -22.63 -6.53
N GLU A 196 -0.46 -22.05 -6.68
CA GLU A 196 -1.72 -22.78 -6.80
C GLU A 196 -2.02 -23.02 -8.29
N GLY A 197 -2.24 -24.28 -8.64
CA GLY A 197 -2.53 -24.77 -9.99
C GLY A 197 -4.02 -25.03 -10.22
#